data_AF-A0A699UNV8-F1
#
_entry.id   AF-A0A699UNV8-F1
#
_cell.length_a   1.000
_cell.length_b   1.000
_cell.length_c   1.000
_cell.angle_alpha   90.00
_cell.angle_beta   90.00
_cell.angle_gamma   90.00
#
_symmetry.space_group_name_H-M   'P 1'
#
loop_
_entity.id
_entity.type
_entity.pdbx_description
1 polymer ?
#
loop_
_entity_poly.entity_id
_entity_poly.type
_entity_poly.pdbx_seq_one_letter_code
_entity_poly.pdbx_strand_id
1 'polypeptide(L)'
;MNDFCSRKGIKREFSNARTPQQNGVAKRRNRTLIEAARTITPAIGFLRPLGCHVMILNTLDHLGKFDAKRDEGYFIGYSMSSKAFRVFNKRTKKVEENMHADFLENKLIEKEASPNWLFDIDTLTNSMNYVPVVVAGTS
;
A
#
# COMPACT_ATOMS: atom_id res chain seq x y z
N MET A 1 22.47 -8.49 -0.22
CA MET A 1 21.74 -7.54 0.67
C MET A 1 22.59 -6.33 1.02
N ASN A 2 23.84 -6.51 1.44
CA ASN A 2 24.75 -5.39 1.75
C ASN A 2 24.99 -4.47 0.54
N ASP A 3 25.23 -5.03 -0.64
CA ASP A 3 25.33 -4.28 -1.91
C ASP A 3 24.14 -3.37 -2.20
N PHE A 4 22.92 -3.82 -1.90
CA PHE A 4 21.72 -3.03 -2.12
C PHE A 4 21.67 -1.83 -1.16
N CYS A 5 21.92 -2.07 0.13
CA CYS A 5 21.94 -1.01 1.14
C CYS A 5 23.03 0.03 0.83
N SER A 6 24.24 -0.42 0.46
CA SER A 6 25.34 0.47 0.07
C SER A 6 25.02 1.30 -1.17
N ARG A 7 24.47 0.70 -2.24
CA ARG A 7 24.06 1.42 -3.46
C ARG A 7 22.95 2.45 -3.20
N LYS A 8 22.12 2.22 -2.17
CA LYS A 8 21.03 3.14 -1.77
C LYS A 8 21.44 4.12 -0.66
N GLY A 9 22.72 4.13 -0.25
CA GLY A 9 23.20 5.00 0.83
C GLY A 9 22.61 4.67 2.21
N ILE A 10 22.03 3.48 2.38
CA ILE A 10 21.40 3.06 3.63
C ILE A 10 22.48 2.45 4.52
N LYS A 11 22.83 3.16 5.60
CA LYS A 11 23.72 2.64 6.62
C LYS A 11 22.97 1.61 7.46
N ARG A 12 23.44 0.35 7.42
CA ARG A 12 22.85 -0.75 8.18
C ARG A 12 23.59 -0.91 9.50
N GLU A 13 22.89 -0.66 10.60
CA GLU A 13 23.44 -0.85 11.94
C GLU A 13 22.95 -2.19 12.51
N PHE A 14 23.89 -3.02 12.95
CA PHE A 14 23.59 -4.34 13.52
C PHE A 14 23.71 -4.26 15.04
N SER A 15 22.76 -4.83 15.76
CA SER A 15 22.91 -5.04 17.20
C SER A 15 23.97 -6.11 17.47
N ASN A 16 24.69 -5.98 18.59
CA ASN A 16 25.68 -6.97 18.97
C ASN A 16 25.00 -8.31 19.27
N ALA A 17 25.58 -9.40 18.75
CA ALA A 17 25.05 -10.73 18.99
C ALA A 17 25.02 -11.03 20.50
N ARG A 18 23.89 -11.56 20.99
CA ARG A 18 23.69 -11.99 22.39
C ARG A 18 23.69 -10.89 23.47
N THR A 19 23.49 -9.61 23.15
CA THR A 19 23.20 -8.59 24.19
C THR A 19 21.68 -8.50 24.46
N PRO A 20 21.17 -8.98 25.61
CA PRO A 20 19.73 -9.06 25.87
C PRO A 20 19.07 -7.68 26.07
N GLN A 21 19.82 -6.67 26.55
CA GLN A 21 19.29 -5.34 26.82
C GLN A 21 18.92 -4.57 25.54
N GLN A 22 19.76 -4.62 24.50
CA GLN A 22 19.49 -3.96 23.20
C GLN A 22 18.40 -4.69 22.40
N ASN A 23 18.41 -6.04 22.41
CA ASN A 23 17.33 -6.84 21.83
C ASN A 23 16.04 -6.79 22.65
N GLY A 24 16.11 -6.31 23.90
CA GLY A 24 14.95 -6.14 24.78
C GLY A 24 13.97 -5.10 24.25
N VAL A 25 14.46 -4.01 23.64
CA VAL A 25 13.59 -3.00 23.01
C VAL A 25 12.86 -3.59 21.80
N ALA A 26 13.58 -4.29 20.91
CA ALA A 26 12.96 -4.96 19.77
C ALA A 26 11.96 -6.04 20.19
N LYS A 27 12.30 -6.88 21.19
CA LYS A 27 11.38 -7.89 21.74
C LYS A 27 10.13 -7.27 22.37
N ARG A 28 10.27 -6.20 23.15
CA ARG A 28 9.12 -5.49 23.75
C ARG A 28 8.23 -4.89 22.66
N ARG A 29 8.80 -4.19 21.69
CA ARG A 29 8.05 -3.63 20.55
C ARG A 29 7.34 -4.73 19.75
N ASN A 30 8.01 -5.84 19.47
CA ASN A 30 7.40 -6.97 18.77
C ASN A 30 6.26 -7.60 19.59
N ARG A 31 6.41 -7.73 20.91
CA ARG A 31 5.33 -8.19 21.79
C ARG A 31 4.13 -7.25 21.76
N THR A 32 4.35 -5.95 21.86
CA THR A 32 3.29 -4.93 21.74
C THR A 32 2.60 -4.99 20.38
N LEU A 33 3.35 -5.14 19.28
CA LEU A 33 2.78 -5.29 17.94
C LEU A 33 1.93 -6.57 17.81
N ILE A 34 2.37 -7.68 18.40
CA ILE A 34 1.62 -8.95 18.42
C ILE A 34 0.34 -8.83 19.26
N GLU A 35 0.41 -8.21 20.43
CA GLU A 35 -0.76 -7.98 21.30
C GLU A 35 -1.76 -7.00 20.67
N ALA A 36 -1.28 -5.96 19.99
CA ALA A 36 -2.09 -5.06 19.16
C ALA A 36 -2.74 -5.82 18.01
N ALA A 37 -1.99 -6.64 17.26
CA ALA A 37 -2.54 -7.45 16.18
C ALA A 37 -3.62 -8.44 16.68
N ARG A 38 -3.44 -9.00 17.89
CA ARG A 38 -4.42 -9.89 18.54
C ARG A 38 -5.67 -9.18 19.07
N THR A 39 -5.60 -7.91 19.43
CA THR A 39 -6.79 -7.12 19.77
C THR A 39 -7.53 -6.64 18.51
N ILE A 40 -6.82 -6.54 17.38
CA ILE A 40 -7.34 -6.23 16.06
C ILE A 40 -7.94 -7.47 15.35
N THR A 41 -7.95 -8.66 15.99
CA THR A 41 -8.40 -9.94 15.38
C THR A 41 -9.75 -9.93 14.63
N PRO A 42 -10.82 -9.19 15.04
CA PRO A 42 -12.03 -9.11 14.20
C PRO A 42 -11.85 -8.33 12.88
N ALA A 43 -10.71 -7.64 12.68
CA ALA A 43 -10.42 -6.84 11.49
C ALA A 43 -9.38 -7.46 10.54
N ILE A 44 -8.83 -8.66 10.82
CA ILE A 44 -7.94 -9.34 9.86
C ILE A 44 -8.68 -9.63 8.55
N GLY A 45 -9.97 -9.96 8.62
CA GLY A 45 -10.82 -10.13 7.43
C GLY A 45 -11.09 -8.83 6.66
N PHE A 46 -10.68 -7.67 7.16
CA PHE A 46 -10.69 -6.38 6.46
C PHE A 46 -9.33 -6.04 5.82
N LEU A 47 -8.26 -6.71 6.27
CA LEU A 47 -6.95 -6.56 5.66
C LEU A 47 -6.96 -7.17 4.26
N ARG A 48 -6.45 -6.41 3.28
CA ARG A 48 -6.38 -6.79 1.87
C ARG A 48 -4.93 -6.65 1.40
N PRO A 49 -4.39 -7.59 0.62
CA PRO A 49 -3.06 -7.45 0.04
C PRO A 49 -2.97 -6.21 -0.85
N LEU A 50 -1.93 -5.40 -0.67
CA LEU A 50 -1.65 -4.29 -1.57
C LEU A 50 -1.45 -4.80 -3.01
N GLY A 51 -1.98 -4.07 -3.99
CA GLY A 51 -1.94 -4.45 -5.39
C GLY A 51 -2.97 -5.50 -5.81
N CYS A 52 -3.88 -5.93 -4.93
CA CYS A 52 -4.95 -6.84 -5.33
C CYS A 52 -5.90 -6.17 -6.34
N HIS A 53 -6.46 -6.99 -7.24
CA HIS A 53 -7.40 -6.52 -8.26
C HIS A 53 -8.74 -6.18 -7.62
N VAL A 54 -9.27 -5.01 -7.98
CA VAL A 54 -10.52 -4.49 -7.44
C VAL A 54 -11.46 -4.03 -8.54
N MET A 55 -12.75 -4.25 -8.34
CA MET A 55 -13.82 -3.66 -9.14
C MET A 55 -14.42 -2.48 -8.38
N ILE A 56 -14.20 -1.28 -8.87
CA ILE A 56 -14.61 -0.02 -8.27
C ILE A 56 -15.98 0.36 -8.82
N LEU A 57 -16.96 0.59 -7.95
CA LEU A 57 -18.24 1.13 -8.39
C LEU A 57 -18.10 2.63 -8.65
N ASN A 58 -18.35 3.05 -9.89
CA ASN A 58 -18.32 4.45 -10.28
C ASN A 58 -19.66 5.10 -9.93
N THR A 59 -19.67 5.88 -8.85
CA THR A 59 -20.84 6.61 -8.36
C THR A 59 -20.80 8.10 -8.65
N LEU A 60 -19.65 8.62 -9.12
CA LEU A 60 -19.40 10.05 -9.32
C LEU A 60 -19.73 10.51 -10.75
N ASP A 61 -19.48 9.67 -11.75
CA ASP A 61 -19.71 10.04 -13.13
C ASP A 61 -21.22 9.98 -13.47
N HIS A 62 -21.71 10.95 -14.25
CA HIS A 62 -23.06 10.96 -14.82
C HIS A 62 -23.18 9.92 -15.94
N LEU A 63 -23.14 8.64 -15.56
CA LEU A 63 -23.20 7.49 -16.47
C LEU A 63 -24.60 7.36 -17.08
N GLY A 64 -24.65 7.22 -18.40
CA GLY A 64 -25.85 6.92 -19.16
C GLY A 64 -26.40 5.53 -18.83
N LYS A 65 -27.63 5.26 -19.28
CA LYS A 65 -28.38 4.02 -18.98
C LYS A 65 -27.63 2.73 -19.35
N PHE A 66 -26.73 2.80 -20.33
CA PHE A 66 -25.98 1.67 -20.88
C PHE A 66 -24.48 1.73 -20.60
N ASP A 67 -24.00 2.74 -19.88
CA ASP A 67 -22.57 2.86 -19.60
C ASP A 67 -22.15 1.89 -18.50
N ALA A 68 -20.90 1.43 -18.60
CA ALA A 68 -20.31 0.55 -17.61
C ALA A 68 -20.22 1.26 -16.24
N LYS A 69 -20.90 0.70 -15.24
CA LYS A 69 -20.95 1.29 -13.88
C LYS A 69 -19.78 0.91 -12.99
N ARG A 70 -18.93 0.00 -13.45
CA ARG A 70 -17.78 -0.46 -12.68
C ARG A 70 -16.50 -0.33 -13.47
N ASP A 71 -15.48 0.17 -12.79
CA ASP A 71 -14.12 0.29 -13.29
C ASP A 71 -13.23 -0.77 -12.67
N GLU A 72 -12.23 -1.23 -13.41
CA GLU A 72 -11.18 -2.07 -12.85
C GLU A 72 -10.07 -1.23 -12.21
N GLY A 73 -9.46 -1.76 -11.17
CA GLY A 73 -8.39 -1.08 -10.46
C GLY A 73 -7.50 -1.99 -9.64
N TYR A 74 -6.57 -1.34 -8.94
CA TYR A 74 -5.66 -1.98 -7.98
C TYR A 74 -5.80 -1.34 -6.61
N PHE A 75 -5.81 -2.15 -5.56
CA PHE A 75 -5.83 -1.66 -4.19
C PHE A 75 -4.49 -1.05 -3.81
N ILE A 76 -4.48 0.21 -3.38
CA ILE A 76 -3.29 0.94 -2.92
C ILE A 76 -3.20 1.00 -1.40
N GLY A 77 -4.34 1.01 -0.71
CA GLY A 77 -4.36 1.05 0.75
C GLY A 77 -5.65 1.61 1.31
N TYR A 78 -5.60 1.99 2.58
CA TYR A 78 -6.76 2.51 3.30
C TYR A 78 -6.73 4.05 3.31
N SER A 79 -7.91 4.67 3.29
CA SER A 79 -8.04 6.10 3.58
C SER A 79 -7.64 6.36 5.03
N MET A 80 -6.96 7.49 5.28
CA MET A 80 -6.52 7.87 6.63
C MET A 80 -7.63 8.52 7.45
N SER A 81 -8.63 9.08 6.76
CA SER A 81 -9.68 9.93 7.35
C SER A 81 -11.07 9.32 7.26
N SER A 82 -11.27 8.27 6.47
CA SER A 82 -12.59 7.68 6.22
C SER A 82 -12.55 6.16 6.14
N LYS A 83 -13.71 5.52 6.26
CA LYS A 83 -13.87 4.07 6.02
C LYS A 83 -13.95 3.77 4.52
N ALA A 84 -12.96 4.24 3.77
CA ALA A 84 -12.84 4.07 2.33
C ALA A 84 -11.50 3.45 1.95
N PHE A 85 -11.45 2.89 0.75
CA PHE A 85 -10.23 2.32 0.17
C PHE A 85 -9.62 3.30 -0.81
N ARG A 86 -8.30 3.41 -0.78
CA ARG A 86 -7.50 4.07 -1.81
C ARG A 86 -7.25 3.07 -2.92
N VAL A 87 -7.78 3.34 -4.10
CA VAL A 87 -7.74 2.44 -5.25
C VAL A 87 -7.20 3.19 -6.46
N PHE A 88 -6.33 2.54 -7.22
CA PHE A 88 -5.90 3.04 -8.52
C PHE A 88 -6.90 2.61 -9.58
N ASN A 89 -7.56 3.56 -10.23
CA ASN A 89 -8.50 3.27 -11.29
C ASN A 89 -7.75 3.14 -12.64
N LYS A 90 -7.85 1.98 -13.29
CA LYS A 90 -7.14 1.69 -14.55
C LYS A 90 -7.65 2.54 -15.73
N ARG A 91 -8.92 2.97 -15.69
CA ARG A 91 -9.56 3.83 -16.70
C ARG A 91 -9.06 5.27 -16.58
N THR A 92 -9.16 5.87 -15.40
CA THR A 92 -8.80 7.28 -15.19
C THR A 92 -7.31 7.51 -14.93
N LYS A 93 -6.55 6.45 -14.63
CA LYS A 93 -5.13 6.49 -14.24
C LYS A 93 -4.85 7.34 -13.01
N LYS A 94 -5.81 7.42 -12.09
CA LYS A 94 -5.71 8.19 -10.84
C LYS A 94 -5.99 7.33 -9.62
N VAL A 95 -5.49 7.78 -8.48
CA VAL A 95 -5.85 7.23 -7.17
C VAL A 95 -7.08 7.94 -6.68
N GLU A 96 -8.10 7.17 -6.35
CA GLU A 96 -9.36 7.66 -5.80
C GLU A 96 -9.69 6.97 -4.48
N GLU A 97 -10.46 7.66 -3.63
CA GLU A 97 -11.00 7.08 -2.42
C GLU A 97 -12.41 6.59 -2.69
N ASN A 98 -12.65 5.29 -2.52
CA ASN A 98 -13.96 4.69 -2.76
C ASN A 98 -14.31 3.68 -1.67
N MET A 99 -15.53 3.76 -1.14
CA MET A 99 -16.08 2.81 -0.16
C MET A 99 -16.65 1.56 -0.82
N HIS A 100 -17.07 1.65 -2.09
CA HIS A 100 -17.70 0.61 -2.88
C HIS A 100 -16.69 -0.05 -3.83
N ALA A 101 -15.78 -0.83 -3.25
CA ALA A 101 -14.81 -1.62 -3.98
C ALA A 101 -15.00 -3.11 -3.67
N ASP A 102 -15.19 -3.91 -4.72
CA ASP A 102 -15.26 -5.37 -4.60
C ASP A 102 -13.88 -5.97 -4.89
N PHE A 103 -13.37 -6.74 -3.94
CA PHE A 103 -12.05 -7.34 -4.00
C PHE A 103 -12.11 -8.72 -4.68
N LEU A 104 -11.35 -8.89 -5.75
CA LEU A 104 -11.26 -10.14 -6.48
C LEU A 104 -10.09 -10.98 -5.96
N GLU A 105 -10.16 -11.40 -4.69
CA GLU A 105 -9.09 -12.18 -4.01
C GLU A 105 -8.80 -13.54 -4.69
N ASN A 106 -9.76 -14.07 -5.46
CA ASN A 106 -9.71 -15.42 -6.03
C ASN A 106 -9.20 -15.45 -7.48
N LYS A 107 -9.06 -14.31 -8.15
CA LYS A 107 -8.36 -14.27 -9.43
C LYS A 107 -6.87 -14.32 -9.11
N LEU A 108 -6.21 -15.40 -9.55
CA LEU A 108 -4.75 -15.48 -9.58
C LEU A 108 -4.23 -14.15 -10.11
N ILE A 109 -3.23 -13.56 -9.45
CA ILE A 109 -2.47 -12.45 -10.01
C ILE A 109 -1.94 -12.99 -11.33
N GLU A 110 -2.63 -12.70 -12.42
CA GLU A 110 -2.21 -13.15 -13.73
C GLU A 110 -0.80 -12.60 -13.88
N LYS A 111 0.15 -13.50 -14.16
CA LYS A 111 1.55 -13.16 -14.41
C LYS A 111 1.69 -12.39 -15.73
N GLU A 112 0.61 -11.77 -16.21
CA GLU A 112 0.70 -10.67 -17.15
C GLU A 112 1.53 -9.61 -16.46
N ALA A 113 2.64 -9.25 -17.10
CA ALA A 113 3.66 -8.34 -16.62
C ALA A 113 3.03 -7.28 -15.72
N SER A 114 3.22 -7.42 -14.40
CA SER A 114 2.79 -6.41 -13.42
C SER A 114 3.25 -5.09 -14.01
N PRO A 115 2.30 -4.25 -14.46
CA PRO A 115 2.65 -3.32 -15.50
C PRO A 115 3.66 -2.35 -14.88
N ASN A 116 4.82 -2.18 -15.53
CA ASN A 116 6.02 -1.55 -14.96
C ASN A 116 5.73 -0.24 -14.19
N TRP A 117 4.65 0.46 -14.56
CA TRP A 117 4.15 1.65 -13.89
C TRP A 117 3.71 1.46 -12.42
N LEU A 118 3.29 0.26 -11.98
CA LEU A 118 2.90 0.04 -10.58
C LEU A 118 4.12 0.11 -9.63
N PHE A 119 5.31 -0.12 -10.17
CA PHE A 119 6.59 0.06 -9.47
C PHE A 119 7.30 1.37 -9.87
N ASP A 120 6.69 2.18 -10.74
CA ASP A 120 7.18 3.52 -11.04
C ASP A 120 6.77 4.46 -9.90
N ILE A 121 7.73 4.69 -9.01
CA ILE A 121 7.58 5.51 -7.81
C ILE A 121 7.20 6.95 -8.21
N ASP A 122 7.66 7.47 -9.33
CA ASP A 122 7.38 8.83 -9.76
C ASP A 122 5.92 8.99 -10.18
N THR A 123 5.41 8.05 -10.97
CA THR A 123 3.98 7.98 -11.34
C THR A 123 3.09 7.82 -10.12
N LEU A 124 3.47 6.94 -9.18
CA LEU A 124 2.73 6.73 -7.94
C LEU A 124 2.72 8.01 -7.08
N THR A 125 3.87 8.64 -6.90
CA THR A 125 4.04 9.86 -6.08
C THR A 125 3.18 11.01 -6.62
N ASN A 126 3.20 11.23 -7.93
CA ASN A 126 2.36 12.22 -8.60
C ASN A 126 0.87 11.92 -8.43
N SER A 127 0.46 10.65 -8.58
CA SER A 127 -0.95 10.25 -8.42
C SER A 127 -1.48 10.40 -6.99
N MET A 128 -0.59 10.31 -5.98
CA MET A 128 -0.94 10.52 -4.58
C MET A 128 -0.93 12.00 -4.18
N ASN A 129 -0.57 12.92 -5.08
CA ASN A 129 -0.31 14.33 -4.78
C ASN A 129 0.68 14.50 -3.61
N TYR A 130 1.65 13.60 -3.49
CA TYR A 130 2.63 13.65 -2.42
C TYR A 130 3.74 14.64 -2.81
N VAL A 131 3.95 15.67 -1.98
CA VAL A 131 5.09 16.58 -2.16
C VAL A 131 6.30 15.96 -1.46
N PRO A 132 7.35 15.53 -2.19
CA PRO A 132 8.53 14.97 -1.57
C PRO A 132 9.21 16.02 -0.70
N VAL A 133 9.49 15.68 0.55
CA VAL A 133 10.33 16.51 1.42
C VAL A 133 11.76 16.39 0.90
N VAL A 134 12.19 17.38 0.12
CA VAL A 134 13.59 17.50 -0.32
C VAL A 134 14.41 17.84 0.92
N VAL A 135 15.06 16.83 1.51
CA VAL A 135 16.09 17.07 2.51
C VAL A 135 17.29 17.59 1.72
N ALA A 136 17.41 18.92 1.66
CA ALA A 136 18.63 19.57 1.18
C ALA A 136 19.78 19.10 2.08
N GLY A 137 20.66 18.28 1.52
CA GLY A 137 21.87 17.86 2.20
C GLY A 137 22.71 19.09 2.53
N THR A 138 22.94 19.32 3.82
CA THR A 138 24.07 20.13 4.25
C THR A 138 25.32 19.32 3.98
N SER A 139 26.12 19.82 3.05
CA SER A 139 27.52 19.48 2.77
C SER A 139 28.37 19.34 4.03
#